data_AF-A0A6U1UX46-F1
#
_entry.id   AF-A0A6U1UX46-F1
#
_cell.length_a   1.000
_cell.length_b   1.000
_cell.length_c   1.000
_cell.angle_alpha   90.00
_cell.angle_beta   90.00
_cell.angle_gamma   90.00
#
_symmetry.space_group_name_H-M   'P 1'
#
loop_
_entity.id
_entity.type
_entity.pdbx_description
1 polymer ?
#
loop_
_entity_poly.entity_id
_entity_poly.type
_entity_poly.pdbx_seq_one_letter_code
_entity_poly.pdbx_strand_id
1 'polypeptide(L)'
;MQQTTHLPPEYRKAAIVVDNFLASQYILRPRKMIHQSILEEGNIQMIERRFNSRDIPDGSTWRWNQTKGRKKVFLPTGVTADFYKMIPRNKTGNPTEKVPSYKLWCFQLTFPKGTKTHLLYCEKGVSPIPSINELFFLHEFMDPQVALQLWPGY
;
A
#
# COMPACT_ATOMS: atom_id res chain seq x y z
N MET A 1 -1.49 -26.83 -0.33
CA MET A 1 -1.86 -26.52 1.08
C MET A 1 -1.75 -25.01 1.29
N GLN A 2 -2.86 -24.35 1.64
CA GLN A 2 -2.91 -22.90 1.88
C GLN A 2 -2.33 -22.55 3.26
N GLN A 3 -1.09 -22.07 3.31
CA GLN A 3 -0.39 -21.74 4.57
C GLN A 3 -0.83 -20.40 5.21
N THR A 4 -1.82 -19.71 4.64
CA THR A 4 -2.27 -18.39 5.11
C THR A 4 -3.26 -18.46 6.28
N THR A 5 -3.86 -19.63 6.55
CA THR A 5 -4.88 -19.82 7.59
C THR A 5 -4.35 -19.62 9.01
N HIS A 6 -3.06 -19.87 9.27
CA HIS A 6 -2.44 -19.65 10.58
C HIS A 6 -2.05 -18.19 10.85
N LEU A 7 -2.14 -17.31 9.84
CA LEU A 7 -1.87 -15.89 10.03
C LEU A 7 -3.04 -15.22 10.76
N PRO A 8 -2.76 -14.25 11.66
CA PRO A 8 -3.78 -13.37 12.19
C PRO A 8 -4.56 -12.69 11.05
N PRO A 9 -5.86 -12.37 11.23
CA PRO A 9 -6.72 -11.89 10.15
C PRO A 9 -6.13 -10.73 9.33
N GLU A 10 -5.53 -9.76 10.01
CA GLU A 10 -4.90 -8.60 9.37
C GLU A 10 -3.71 -8.99 8.47
N TYR A 11 -2.83 -9.90 8.92
CA TYR A 11 -1.70 -10.39 8.12
C TYR A 11 -2.17 -11.25 6.95
N ARG A 12 -3.23 -12.04 7.16
CA ARG A 12 -3.85 -12.84 6.10
C ARG A 12 -4.39 -11.95 4.99
N LYS A 13 -5.09 -10.87 5.34
CA LYS A 13 -5.62 -9.90 4.37
C LYS A 13 -4.50 -9.31 3.51
N ALA A 14 -3.41 -8.86 4.13
CA ALA A 14 -2.27 -8.30 3.41
C ALA A 14 -1.61 -9.32 2.47
N ALA A 15 -1.45 -10.58 2.91
CA ALA A 15 -0.91 -11.65 2.08
C ALA A 15 -1.80 -11.95 0.86
N ILE A 16 -3.13 -11.96 1.03
CA ILE A 16 -4.09 -12.17 -0.07
C ILE A 16 -3.99 -11.03 -1.09
N VAL A 17 -3.92 -9.77 -0.64
CA VAL A 17 -3.78 -8.62 -1.57
C VAL A 17 -2.52 -8.77 -2.43
N VAL A 18 -1.38 -9.13 -1.82
CA VAL A 18 -0.13 -9.32 -2.56
C VAL A 18 -0.19 -10.53 -3.48
N ASP A 19 -0.78 -11.64 -3.05
CA ASP A 19 -0.92 -12.83 -3.92
C ASP A 19 -1.78 -12.54 -5.15
N ASN A 20 -2.94 -11.88 -4.95
CA ASN A 20 -3.81 -11.46 -6.05
C ASN A 20 -3.10 -10.50 -7.00
N PHE A 21 -2.34 -9.56 -6.45
CA PHE A 21 -1.53 -8.64 -7.23
C PHE A 21 -0.46 -9.37 -8.06
N LEU A 22 0.26 -10.32 -7.48
CA LEU A 22 1.24 -11.13 -8.21
C LEU A 22 0.57 -12.02 -9.28
N ALA A 23 -0.63 -12.54 -9.01
CA ALA A 23 -1.39 -13.38 -9.93
C ALA A 23 -1.96 -12.61 -11.13
N SER A 24 -2.24 -11.31 -10.96
CA SER A 24 -2.87 -10.46 -11.99
C SER A 24 -2.03 -10.18 -13.24
N GLN A 25 -0.81 -10.75 -13.32
CA GLN A 25 0.11 -10.67 -14.47
C GLN A 25 0.49 -9.24 -14.92
N TYR A 26 0.20 -8.20 -14.14
CA TYR A 26 0.70 -6.86 -14.45
C TYR A 26 2.24 -6.87 -14.45
N ILE A 27 2.83 -6.52 -15.61
CA ILE A 27 4.28 -6.32 -15.73
C ILE A 27 4.63 -5.04 -14.99
N LEU A 28 4.84 -5.13 -13.68
CA LEU A 28 5.38 -4.02 -12.92
C LEU A 28 6.89 -4.06 -12.99
N ARG A 29 7.44 -3.03 -13.60
CA ARG A 29 8.88 -2.77 -13.57
C ARG A 29 9.24 -2.36 -12.14
N PRO A 30 10.10 -3.14 -11.44
CA PRO A 30 10.59 -2.73 -10.14
C PRO A 30 11.21 -1.34 -10.22
N ARG A 31 10.90 -0.50 -9.23
CA ARG A 31 11.45 0.85 -9.13
C ARG A 31 12.77 0.80 -8.37
N LYS A 32 13.71 1.67 -8.75
CA LYS A 32 14.97 1.87 -8.01
C LYS A 32 14.75 2.61 -6.69
N MET A 33 13.72 3.44 -6.63
CA MET A 33 13.38 4.29 -5.48
C MET A 33 11.89 4.19 -5.15
N ILE A 34 11.58 4.35 -3.87
CA ILE A 34 10.21 4.41 -3.36
C ILE A 34 9.65 5.78 -3.72
N HIS A 35 8.55 5.81 -4.47
CA HIS A 35 7.90 7.04 -4.89
C HIS A 35 6.90 7.54 -3.84
N GLN A 36 6.70 8.85 -3.72
CA GLN A 36 5.80 9.49 -2.74
C GLN A 36 4.38 8.92 -2.75
N SER A 37 3.89 8.51 -3.91
CA SER A 37 2.56 7.89 -4.06
C SER A 37 2.38 6.61 -3.25
N ILE A 38 3.44 6.02 -2.67
CA ILE A 38 3.29 4.90 -1.74
C ILE A 38 2.47 5.27 -0.51
N LEU A 39 2.29 6.56 -0.22
CA LEU A 39 1.43 7.02 0.88
C LEU A 39 -0.05 7.03 0.52
N GLU A 40 -0.42 6.84 -0.76
CA GLU A 40 -1.82 6.75 -1.20
C GLU A 40 -2.41 5.40 -0.80
N GLU A 41 -3.66 5.41 -0.34
CA GLU A 41 -4.36 4.18 0.03
C GLU A 41 -4.53 3.26 -1.18
N GLY A 42 -4.26 1.96 -0.98
CA GLY A 42 -4.29 0.96 -2.05
C GLY A 42 -3.03 0.90 -2.91
N ASN A 43 -2.11 1.86 -2.79
CA ASN A 43 -0.92 1.91 -3.65
C ASN A 43 0.02 0.72 -3.37
N ILE A 44 0.54 0.12 -4.44
CA ILE A 44 1.51 -0.98 -4.38
C ILE A 44 2.73 -0.62 -5.23
N GLN A 45 3.93 -0.76 -4.66
CA GLN A 45 5.19 -0.55 -5.38
C GLN A 45 6.12 -1.73 -5.22
N MET A 46 6.68 -2.20 -6.33
CA MET A 46 7.76 -3.18 -6.34
C MET A 46 9.10 -2.44 -6.40
N ILE A 47 10.04 -2.82 -5.54
CA ILE A 47 11.33 -2.14 -5.37
C ILE A 47 12.47 -3.11 -5.64
N GLU A 48 13.38 -2.72 -6.52
CA GLU A 48 14.47 -3.58 -7.01
C GLU A 48 15.51 -3.86 -5.91
N ARG A 49 15.83 -2.84 -5.12
CA ARG A 49 16.89 -2.89 -4.11
C ARG A 49 16.33 -3.02 -2.70
N ARG A 50 17.16 -3.54 -1.80
CA ARG A 50 16.92 -3.45 -0.36
C ARG A 50 16.81 -1.98 0.04
N PHE A 51 15.82 -1.68 0.87
CA PHE A 51 15.61 -0.35 1.44
C PHE A 51 15.58 -0.42 2.98
N ASN A 52 15.79 0.73 3.59
CA ASN A 52 15.63 0.98 5.01
C ASN A 52 14.36 1.79 5.25
N SER A 53 13.85 1.79 6.48
CA SER A 53 12.65 2.57 6.85
C SER A 53 12.76 4.07 6.53
N ARG A 54 13.98 4.62 6.55
CA ARG A 54 14.27 6.03 6.19
C ARG A 54 14.15 6.34 4.69
N ASP A 55 14.17 5.31 3.85
CA ASP A 55 14.02 5.47 2.40
C ASP A 55 12.53 5.55 2.00
N ILE A 56 11.62 5.21 2.94
CA ILE A 56 10.18 5.34 2.77
C ILE A 56 9.81 6.80 3.12
N PRO A 57 9.02 7.49 2.28
CA PRO A 57 8.53 8.82 2.59
C PRO A 57 7.89 8.93 3.99
N ASP A 58 8.30 9.93 4.76
CA ASP A 58 7.75 10.23 6.07
C ASP A 58 7.38 11.72 6.20
N GLY A 59 6.88 12.13 7.37
CA GLY A 59 6.53 13.52 7.63
C GLY A 59 7.54 14.21 8.55
N SER A 60 7.44 15.53 8.67
CA SER A 60 8.28 16.31 9.58
C SER A 60 8.16 15.86 11.05
N THR A 61 6.95 15.45 11.47
CA THR A 61 6.61 15.11 12.86
C THR A 61 6.55 13.61 13.15
N TRP A 62 6.61 12.75 12.13
CA TRP A 62 6.42 11.31 12.29
C TRP A 62 7.36 10.50 11.41
N ARG A 63 7.69 9.29 11.87
CA ARG A 63 8.51 8.31 11.16
C ARG A 63 7.81 6.96 11.12
N TRP A 64 8.18 6.13 10.16
CA TRP A 64 7.73 4.74 10.12
C TRP A 64 8.36 3.91 11.24
N ASN A 65 7.53 3.16 11.93
CA ASN A 65 7.94 2.21 12.95
C ASN A 65 7.38 0.81 12.62
N GLN A 66 8.26 -0.18 12.55
CA GLN A 66 7.86 -1.58 12.37
C GLN A 66 7.14 -2.09 13.64
N THR A 67 5.99 -2.76 13.45
CA THR A 67 5.31 -3.44 14.55
C THR A 67 6.01 -4.75 14.90
N LYS A 68 5.89 -5.21 16.16
CA LYS A 68 6.46 -6.47 16.64
C LYS A 68 5.75 -7.65 15.96
N GLY A 69 6.26 -8.11 14.81
CA GLY A 69 5.69 -9.24 14.09
C GLY A 69 6.13 -9.30 12.63
N ARG A 70 7.21 -10.04 12.38
CA ARG A 70 7.50 -10.52 11.02
C ARG A 70 6.81 -11.87 10.84
N LYS A 71 6.21 -12.09 9.67
CA LYS A 71 5.57 -13.35 9.29
C LYS A 71 6.19 -13.84 7.99
N LYS A 72 6.32 -15.16 7.88
CA LYS A 72 6.71 -15.85 6.66
C LYS A 72 5.51 -16.66 6.18
N VAL A 73 5.22 -16.61 4.88
CA VAL A 73 4.16 -17.40 4.27
C VAL A 73 4.55 -17.83 2.86
N PHE A 74 4.14 -19.04 2.46
CA PHE A 74 4.20 -19.48 1.08
C PHE A 74 2.88 -19.14 0.37
N LEU A 75 2.97 -18.30 -0.66
CA LEU A 75 1.81 -17.82 -1.41
C LEU A 75 1.40 -18.84 -2.50
N PRO A 76 0.11 -18.92 -2.86
CA PRO A 76 -0.38 -19.75 -3.97
C PRO A 76 0.34 -19.54 -5.30
N THR A 77 0.79 -18.32 -5.57
CA THR A 77 1.66 -17.97 -6.72
C THR A 77 3.05 -18.66 -6.72
N GLY A 78 3.37 -19.47 -5.71
CA GLY A 78 4.66 -20.15 -5.55
C GLY A 78 5.75 -19.25 -4.96
N VAL A 79 5.40 -18.04 -4.54
CA VAL A 79 6.32 -17.05 -3.98
C VAL A 79 6.36 -17.19 -2.46
N THR A 80 7.55 -17.16 -1.87
CA THR A 80 7.68 -17.05 -0.41
C THR A 80 7.74 -15.59 -0.01
N ALA A 81 6.89 -15.17 0.91
CA ALA A 81 6.81 -13.81 1.40
C ALA A 81 7.19 -13.71 2.88
N ASP A 82 8.25 -12.95 3.17
CA ASP A 82 8.63 -12.50 4.51
C ASP A 82 8.18 -11.05 4.70
N PHE A 83 7.25 -10.79 5.60
CA PHE A 83 6.59 -9.48 5.66
C PHE A 83 6.26 -9.01 7.06
N TYR A 84 6.10 -7.70 7.19
CA TYR A 84 5.77 -7.03 8.45
C TYR A 84 5.00 -5.74 8.18
N LYS A 85 4.29 -5.28 9.21
CA LYS A 85 3.54 -4.03 9.20
C LYS A 85 4.38 -2.88 9.75
N MET A 86 4.22 -1.71 9.17
CA MET A 86 4.74 -0.43 9.64
C MET A 86 3.60 0.53 9.92
N ILE A 87 3.73 1.28 11.02
CA ILE A 87 2.80 2.34 11.41
C ILE A 87 3.58 3.62 11.72
N PRO A 88 3.01 4.79 11.47
CA PRO A 88 3.59 6.06 11.90
C PRO A 88 3.73 6.13 13.43
N ARG A 89 4.83 6.71 13.89
CA ARG A 89 5.07 7.10 15.28
C ARG A 89 5.66 8.49 15.33
N ASN A 90 5.38 9.21 16.41
CA ASN A 90 5.94 10.54 16.63
C ASN A 90 7.49 10.49 16.67
N LYS A 91 8.15 11.48 16.05
CA LYS A 91 9.60 11.64 16.06
C LYS A 91 10.12 12.22 17.38
N THR A 92 9.46 13.25 17.90
CA THR A 92 9.85 14.05 19.08
C THR A 92 9.29 13.50 20.39
N GLY A 93 8.29 12.61 20.33
CA GLY A 93 7.55 12.13 21.50
C GLY A 93 6.51 13.13 22.00
N ASN A 94 6.30 14.26 21.31
CA ASN A 94 5.32 15.26 21.67
C ASN A 94 3.89 14.77 21.38
N PRO A 95 3.03 14.56 22.40
CA PRO A 95 1.69 14.03 22.20
C PRO A 95 0.76 14.97 21.42
N THR A 96 1.10 16.25 21.28
CA THR A 96 0.27 17.25 20.57
C THR A 96 0.42 17.19 19.05
N GLU A 97 1.51 16.62 18.54
CA GLU A 97 1.73 16.52 17.10
C GLU A 97 0.83 15.42 16.51
N LYS A 98 0.07 15.78 15.47
CA LYS A 98 -0.77 14.83 14.74
C LYS A 98 0.09 13.82 13.99
N VAL A 99 -0.13 12.54 14.29
CA VAL A 99 0.47 11.41 13.59
C VAL A 99 -0.60 10.81 12.66
N PRO A 100 -0.31 10.61 11.36
CA PRO A 100 -1.30 10.05 10.45
C PRO A 100 -1.62 8.59 10.83
N SER A 101 -2.85 8.17 10.55
CA SER A 101 -3.30 6.81 10.83
C SER A 101 -2.96 5.83 9.70
N TYR A 102 -1.78 5.97 9.10
CA TYR A 102 -1.36 5.14 7.96
C TYR A 102 -0.97 3.72 8.37
N LYS A 103 -1.05 2.81 7.40
CA LYS A 103 -0.64 1.42 7.54
C LYS A 103 0.05 0.96 6.26
N LEU A 104 1.34 0.66 6.39
CA LEU A 104 2.16 0.18 5.27
C LEU A 104 2.64 -1.23 5.56
N TRP A 105 2.57 -2.09 4.55
CA TRP A 105 3.08 -3.44 4.59
C TRP A 105 4.35 -3.56 3.76
N CYS A 106 5.38 -4.16 4.33
CA CYS A 106 6.66 -4.38 3.69
C CYS A 106 6.86 -5.87 3.48
N PHE A 107 7.01 -6.28 2.23
CA PHE A 107 7.23 -7.66 1.81
C PHE A 107 8.63 -7.81 1.23
N GLN A 108 9.31 -8.87 1.65
CA GLN A 108 10.46 -9.43 0.97
C GLN A 108 10.00 -10.72 0.30
N LEU A 109 9.96 -10.70 -1.02
CA LEU A 109 9.47 -11.79 -1.85
C LEU A 109 10.66 -12.61 -2.35
N THR A 110 10.55 -13.93 -2.31
CA THR A 110 11.51 -14.88 -2.89
C THR A 110 10.77 -15.72 -3.91
N PHE A 111 11.10 -15.54 -5.18
CA PHE A 111 10.53 -16.29 -6.30
C PHE A 111 11.19 -17.67 -6.44
N PRO A 112 10.55 -18.63 -7.14
CA PRO A 112 11.08 -20.00 -7.30
C PRO A 112 12.50 -20.08 -7.85
N LYS A 113 12.90 -19.14 -8.71
CA LYS A 113 14.27 -19.05 -9.27
C LYS A 113 15.29 -18.43 -8.31
N GLY A 114 14.93 -18.20 -7.05
CA GLY A 114 15.78 -17.57 -6.03
C GLY A 114 15.86 -16.04 -6.12
N THR A 115 15.29 -15.43 -7.16
CA THR A 115 15.21 -13.96 -7.29
C THR A 115 14.47 -13.37 -6.10
N LYS A 116 15.08 -12.35 -5.49
CA LYS A 116 14.49 -11.61 -4.37
C LYS A 116 14.06 -10.23 -4.84
N THR A 117 12.88 -9.79 -4.42
CA THR A 117 12.42 -8.42 -4.61
C THR A 117 11.73 -7.93 -3.37
N HIS A 118 11.50 -6.62 -3.30
CA HIS A 118 10.70 -6.03 -2.25
C HIS A 118 9.40 -5.48 -2.81
N LEU A 119 8.34 -5.55 -2.01
CA LEU A 119 7.05 -4.98 -2.34
C LEU A 119 6.53 -4.19 -1.14
N LEU A 120 6.03 -3.00 -1.42
CA LEU A 120 5.34 -2.14 -0.47
C LEU A 120 3.87 -2.09 -0.84
N TYR A 121 2.98 -2.21 0.14
CA TYR A 121 1.54 -2.06 -0.03
C TYR A 121 0.98 -1.14 1.06
N CYS A 122 0.36 -0.03 0.65
CA CYS A 122 -0.29 0.90 1.55
C CYS A 122 -1.75 0.49 1.76
N GLU A 123 -2.04 -0.16 2.88
CA GLU A 123 -3.41 -0.57 3.20
C GLU A 123 -4.27 0.61 3.64
N LYS A 124 -3.66 1.57 4.34
CA LYS A 124 -4.34 2.77 4.81
C LYS A 124 -3.43 3.96 4.61
N GLY A 125 -3.88 4.94 3.85
CA GLY A 125 -3.04 6.03 3.38
C GLY A 125 -3.81 7.33 3.23
N VAL A 126 -3.29 8.21 2.39
CA VAL A 126 -4.08 9.33 1.84
C VAL A 126 -5.13 8.71 0.94
N SER A 127 -6.40 8.85 1.30
CA SER A 127 -7.48 8.45 0.39
C SER A 127 -7.36 9.32 -0.87
N PRO A 128 -7.33 8.73 -2.07
CA PRO A 128 -7.40 9.53 -3.28
C PRO A 128 -8.70 10.33 -3.21
N ILE A 129 -8.59 11.66 -3.28
CA ILE A 129 -9.76 12.50 -3.47
C ILE A 129 -10.22 12.19 -4.90
N PRO A 130 -11.41 11.61 -5.11
CA PRO A 130 -11.87 11.30 -6.44
C PRO A 130 -11.87 12.59 -7.25
N SER A 131 -11.30 12.53 -8.44
CA SER A 131 -11.40 13.63 -9.39
C SER A 131 -12.88 13.90 -9.69
N ILE A 132 -13.21 15.14 -10.01
CA ILE A 132 -14.59 15.51 -10.34
C ILE A 132 -15.15 14.62 -11.47
N ASN A 133 -14.32 14.16 -12.40
CA ASN A 133 -14.72 13.28 -13.51
C ASN A 133 -15.07 11.86 -13.05
N GLU A 134 -14.43 11.33 -12.00
CA GLU A 134 -14.79 10.02 -11.43
C GLU A 134 -16.16 10.06 -10.73
N LEU A 135 -16.64 11.26 -10.40
CA LEU A 135 -17.95 11.50 -9.82
C LEU A 135 -19.04 11.76 -10.87
N PHE A 136 -18.73 11.61 -12.17
CA PHE A 136 -19.67 11.89 -13.26
C PHE A 136 -20.98 11.08 -13.16
N PHE A 137 -20.94 9.88 -12.58
CA PHE A 137 -22.16 9.07 -12.35
C PHE A 137 -23.22 9.79 -11.49
N LEU A 138 -22.83 10.83 -10.74
CA LEU A 138 -23.76 11.67 -9.97
C LEU A 138 -24.53 12.66 -10.84
N HIS A 139 -24.08 12.92 -12.08
CA HIS A 139 -24.69 13.87 -13.01
C HIS A 139 -26.21 13.71 -13.10
N GLU A 140 -26.71 12.47 -13.21
CA GLU A 140 -28.15 12.17 -13.37
C GLU A 140 -29.00 12.51 -12.11
N PHE A 141 -28.35 12.68 -10.96
CA PHE A 141 -29.00 12.94 -9.68
C PHE A 141 -28.83 14.39 -9.19
N MET A 142 -28.19 15.25 -10.00
CA MET A 142 -27.87 16.62 -9.64
C MET A 142 -28.79 17.62 -10.34
N ASP A 143 -28.87 18.85 -9.80
CA ASP A 143 -29.51 19.95 -10.51
C ASP A 143 -28.81 20.15 -11.88
N PRO A 144 -29.57 20.25 -12.99
CA PRO A 144 -28.98 20.33 -14.32
C PRO A 144 -27.99 21.48 -14.51
N GLN A 145 -28.20 22.63 -13.85
CA GLN A 145 -27.28 23.78 -13.95
C GLN A 145 -25.97 23.49 -13.23
N VAL A 146 -26.03 22.86 -12.06
CA VAL A 146 -24.84 22.45 -11.31
C VAL A 146 -24.06 21.37 -12.07
N ALA A 147 -24.77 20.41 -12.65
CA ALA A 147 -24.16 19.32 -13.42
C ALA A 147 -23.41 19.86 -14.66
N LEU A 148 -24.04 20.77 -15.43
CA LEU A 148 -23.41 21.42 -16.59
C LEU A 148 -22.19 22.26 -16.21
N GLN A 149 -22.19 22.89 -15.04
CA GLN A 149 -21.04 23.65 -14.53
C GLN A 149 -19.86 22.74 -14.18
N LEU A 150 -20.12 21.57 -13.60
CA LEU A 150 -19.07 20.63 -13.18
C LEU A 150 -18.50 19.82 -14.35
N TRP A 151 -19.31 19.51 -15.37
CA TRP A 151 -18.90 18.74 -16.55
C TRP A 151 -19.34 19.39 -17.88
N PRO A 152 -18.79 20.55 -18.25
CA PRO A 152 -19.17 21.23 -19.48
C PRO A 152 -18.70 20.44 -20.71
N GLY A 153 -19.64 19.94 -21.51
CA GLY A 153 -19.36 19.20 -22.75
C GLY A 153 -19.80 17.73 -22.75
N TYR A 154 -20.46 17.29 -21.69
CA TYR A 154 -21.25 16.05 -21.65
C TYR A 154 -22.75 16.36 -21.65
#